data_AF-A0A4T0C7C2-F1
#
_entry.id   AF-A0A4T0C7C2-F1
#
_cell.length_a   1.000
_cell.length_b   1.000
_cell.length_c   1.000
_cell.angle_alpha   90.00
_cell.angle_beta   90.00
_cell.angle_gamma   90.00
#
_symmetry.space_group_name_H-M   'P 1'
#
loop_
_entity.id
_entity.type
_entity.pdbx_description
1 polymer ?
#
loop_
_entity_poly.entity_id
_entity_poly.type
_entity_poly.pdbx_seq_one_letter_code
_entity_poly.pdbx_strand_id
1 'polypeptide(L)'
;MSMDVVKLLKTQDAGYLQTVLQQTRRAREKIEKQSVLMSTGVDASGLSKRKVFDEDGEEIEEDNAQLEFDSDDDMDLDLDDLADLGDLDGLDGLDGMDGNGSGSEDGKSEEEDTKGLSKEQIKQRRKKRRAQEVLQNHLEALKDRERDLSAALTQLQDQRARMNNTVGGTNKEGVKFKVRERKR
;
A
#
# COMPACT_ATOMS: atom_id res chain seq x y z
N MET A 1 -16.11 37.04 7.18
CA MET A 1 -15.19 36.84 6.04
C MET A 1 -15.90 37.23 4.75
N SER A 2 -15.21 37.88 3.81
CA SER A 2 -15.76 38.14 2.47
C SER A 2 -15.82 36.83 1.66
N MET A 3 -16.76 36.76 0.72
CA MET A 3 -16.97 35.57 -0.12
C MET A 3 -15.73 35.19 -0.93
N ASP A 4 -14.93 36.17 -1.34
CA ASP A 4 -13.72 35.96 -2.13
C ASP A 4 -12.60 35.32 -1.31
N VAL A 5 -12.47 35.67 -0.02
CA VAL A 5 -11.53 35.01 0.89
C VAL A 5 -11.92 33.54 1.08
N VAL A 6 -13.22 33.24 1.22
CA VAL A 6 -13.70 31.85 1.35
C VAL A 6 -13.43 31.05 0.06
N LYS A 7 -13.59 31.67 -1.12
CA LYS A 7 -13.25 31.05 -2.42
C LYS A 7 -11.75 30.74 -2.53
N LEU A 8 -10.91 31.64 -2.06
CA LEU A 8 -9.46 31.46 -2.05
C LEU A 8 -9.06 30.29 -1.16
N LEU A 9 -9.51 30.27 0.10
CA LEU A 9 -9.22 29.19 1.05
C LEU A 9 -9.65 27.83 0.51
N LYS A 10 -10.89 27.72 0.02
CA LYS A 10 -11.37 26.45 -0.56
C LYS A 10 -10.61 26.05 -1.81
N THR A 11 -10.06 26.99 -2.57
CA THR A 11 -9.22 26.66 -3.73
C THR A 11 -7.86 26.12 -3.30
N GLN A 12 -7.28 26.67 -2.22
CA GLN A 12 -6.05 26.16 -1.61
C GLN A 12 -6.27 24.76 -1.02
N ASP A 13 -7.35 24.56 -0.28
CA ASP A 13 -7.74 23.26 0.28
C ASP A 13 -7.93 22.21 -0.82
N ALA A 14 -8.53 22.59 -1.96
CA ALA A 14 -8.67 21.71 -3.13
C ALA A 14 -7.31 21.25 -3.65
N GLY A 15 -6.36 22.18 -3.77
CA GLY A 15 -5.01 21.90 -4.22
C GLY A 15 -4.28 20.95 -3.27
N TYR A 16 -4.40 21.20 -1.95
CA TYR A 16 -3.82 20.34 -0.92
C TYR A 16 -4.41 18.92 -0.95
N LEU A 17 -5.74 18.78 -0.99
CA LEU A 17 -6.37 17.46 -1.06
C LEU A 17 -5.96 16.70 -2.32
N GLN A 18 -5.77 17.39 -3.44
CA GLN A 18 -5.34 16.77 -4.69
C GLN A 18 -3.90 16.25 -4.61
N THR A 19 -2.97 17.02 -4.03
CA THR A 19 -1.59 16.58 -3.86
C THR A 19 -1.49 15.42 -2.88
N VAL A 20 -2.19 15.50 -1.75
CA VAL A 20 -2.22 14.41 -0.76
C VAL A 20 -2.84 13.14 -1.37
N LEU A 21 -3.94 13.25 -2.13
CA LEU A 21 -4.54 12.10 -2.82
C LEU A 21 -3.55 11.45 -3.80
N GLN A 22 -2.79 12.26 -4.56
CA GLN A 22 -1.77 11.73 -5.46
C GLN A 22 -0.62 11.05 -4.71
N GLN A 23 -0.18 11.61 -3.58
CA GLN A 23 0.82 10.98 -2.73
C GLN A 23 0.33 9.65 -2.16
N THR A 24 -0.90 9.60 -1.64
CA THR A 24 -1.52 8.35 -1.13
C THR A 24 -1.62 7.29 -2.23
N ARG A 25 -1.99 7.66 -3.46
CA ARG A 25 -2.03 6.72 -4.59
C ARG A 25 -0.66 6.14 -4.93
N ARG A 26 0.38 6.97 -4.94
CA ARG A 26 1.76 6.51 -5.18
C ARG A 26 2.26 5.59 -4.07
N ALA A 27 1.97 5.92 -2.81
CA ALA A 27 2.30 5.07 -1.67
C ALA A 27 1.60 3.71 -1.78
N ARG A 28 0.29 3.71 -2.08
CA ARG A 28 -0.49 2.48 -2.28
C ARG A 28 0.10 1.61 -3.38
N GLU A 29 0.45 2.21 -4.53
CA GLU A 29 1.06 1.47 -5.65
C GLU A 29 2.42 0.87 -5.27
N LYS A 30 3.25 1.59 -4.51
CA LYS A 30 4.55 1.08 -4.02
C LYS A 30 4.35 -0.15 -3.12
N ILE A 31 3.43 -0.08 -2.17
CA ILE A 31 3.15 -1.17 -1.23
C ILE A 31 2.44 -2.34 -1.91
N GLU A 32 1.59 -2.08 -2.89
CA GLU A 32 0.96 -3.12 -3.70
C GLU A 32 2.01 -3.90 -4.50
N LYS A 33 2.99 -3.21 -5.11
CA LYS A 33 4.13 -3.88 -5.76
C LYS A 33 4.95 -4.72 -4.78
N GLN A 34 5.24 -4.20 -3.59
CA GLN A 34 5.96 -4.93 -2.53
C GLN A 34 5.17 -6.16 -2.05
N SER A 35 3.86 -6.02 -1.85
CA SER A 35 2.99 -7.13 -1.44
C SER A 35 2.92 -8.22 -2.51
N VAL A 36 2.87 -7.84 -3.80
CA VAL A 36 2.91 -8.80 -4.91
C VAL A 36 4.24 -9.53 -4.91
N LEU A 37 5.37 -8.80 -4.86
CA LEU A 37 6.71 -9.38 -4.81
C LEU A 37 6.88 -10.38 -3.66
N MET A 38 6.42 -10.00 -2.45
CA MET A 38 6.51 -10.87 -1.27
C MET A 38 5.61 -12.11 -1.36
N SER A 39 4.49 -12.03 -2.09
CA SER A 39 3.55 -13.14 -2.26
C SER A 39 3.96 -14.13 -3.36
N THR A 40 4.44 -13.62 -4.50
CA THR A 40 4.81 -14.44 -5.65
C THR A 40 6.26 -14.87 -5.62
N GLY A 41 7.13 -14.18 -4.87
CA GLY A 41 8.58 -14.39 -4.89
C GLY A 41 9.22 -14.12 -6.26
N VAL A 42 8.46 -13.52 -7.19
CA VAL A 42 8.87 -13.20 -8.56
C VAL A 42 8.70 -11.70 -8.75
N ASP A 43 9.82 -11.01 -8.91
CA ASP A 43 9.85 -9.63 -9.38
C ASP A 43 9.22 -9.55 -10.76
N ALA A 44 7.97 -9.06 -10.84
CA ALA A 44 7.35 -8.74 -12.13
C ALA A 44 8.04 -7.54 -12.83
N SER A 45 8.96 -6.85 -12.13
CA SER A 45 9.82 -5.79 -12.66
C SER A 45 11.24 -6.26 -12.99
N GLY A 46 11.61 -7.50 -12.64
CA GLY A 46 12.96 -8.04 -12.76
C GLY A 46 13.09 -8.96 -13.96
N LEU A 47 14.12 -8.71 -14.76
CA LEU A 47 14.53 -9.51 -15.92
C LEU A 47 14.43 -11.01 -15.63
N SER A 48 13.53 -11.69 -16.33
CA SER A 48 13.51 -13.15 -16.38
C SER A 48 14.93 -13.63 -16.71
N LYS A 49 15.57 -14.39 -15.82
CA LYS A 49 16.79 -15.14 -16.18
C LYS A 49 16.40 -16.04 -17.36
N ARG A 50 16.82 -15.64 -18.57
CA ARG A 50 16.53 -16.37 -19.80
C ARG A 50 17.23 -17.72 -19.68
N LYS A 51 16.46 -18.79 -19.53
CA LYS A 51 16.99 -20.15 -19.66
C LYS A 51 17.07 -20.47 -21.15
N VAL A 52 18.29 -20.68 -21.65
CA VAL A 52 18.54 -21.16 -23.02
C VAL A 52 18.86 -22.65 -22.90
N PHE A 53 18.16 -23.46 -23.69
CA PHE A 53 18.40 -24.90 -23.78
C PHE A 53 19.05 -25.20 -25.12
N ASP A 54 19.99 -26.15 -25.15
CA ASP A 54 20.63 -26.59 -26.40
C ASP A 54 19.70 -27.51 -27.23
N GLU A 55 20.12 -27.85 -28.46
CA GLU A 55 19.41 -28.79 -29.35
C GLU A 55 19.17 -30.18 -28.73
N ASP A 56 19.98 -30.58 -27.76
CA ASP A 56 19.83 -31.84 -27.00
C ASP A 56 19.00 -31.71 -25.71
N GLY A 57 18.45 -30.51 -25.44
CA GLY A 57 17.54 -30.26 -24.31
C GLY A 57 18.23 -30.11 -22.96
N GLU A 58 19.56 -30.02 -22.90
CA GLU A 58 20.28 -29.70 -21.68
C GLU A 58 20.35 -28.18 -21.44
N GLU A 59 20.26 -27.77 -20.17
CA GLU A 59 20.32 -26.36 -19.75
C GLU A 59 21.77 -25.88 -19.84
N ILE A 60 22.05 -24.93 -20.74
CA ILE A 60 23.38 -24.32 -20.82
C ILE A 60 23.45 -23.21 -19.79
N GLU A 61 24.38 -23.31 -18.84
CA GLU A 61 24.81 -22.15 -18.06
C GLU A 61 25.59 -21.23 -19.02
N GLU A 62 24.93 -20.17 -19.51
CA GLU A 62 25.67 -19.06 -20.12
C GLU A 62 26.55 -18.46 -19.01
N ASP A 63 27.85 -18.74 -19.07
CA ASP A 63 28.88 -18.03 -18.32
C ASP A 63 28.73 -16.54 -18.64
N ASN A 64 27.99 -15.85 -17.78
CA ASN A 64 27.74 -14.43 -17.86
C ASN A 64 29.03 -13.72 -17.42
N ALA A 65 30.00 -13.73 -18.33
CA ALA A 65 31.21 -12.95 -18.23
C ALA A 65 30.81 -11.48 -18.13
N GLN A 66 30.81 -10.99 -16.89
CA GLN A 66 31.09 -9.60 -16.56
C GLN A 66 30.04 -8.59 -17.05
N LEU A 67 28.87 -8.63 -16.43
CA LEU A 67 28.14 -7.40 -16.10
C LEU A 67 28.28 -7.18 -14.59
N GLU A 68 29.41 -6.59 -14.19
CA GLU A 68 29.47 -5.73 -12.99
C GLU A 68 28.45 -4.61 -13.18
N PHE A 69 27.20 -4.89 -12.85
CA PHE A 69 26.23 -3.85 -12.50
C PHE A 69 26.17 -3.89 -10.97
N ASP A 70 26.74 -2.86 -10.34
CA ASP A 70 26.76 -2.62 -8.88
C ASP A 70 25.62 -3.34 -8.16
N SER A 71 25.90 -4.51 -7.61
CA SER A 71 25.05 -5.14 -6.59
C SER A 71 25.37 -4.52 -5.23
N ASP A 72 25.36 -3.19 -5.17
CA ASP A 72 25.26 -2.45 -3.90
C ASP A 72 23.79 -2.32 -3.45
N ASP A 73 22.84 -2.79 -4.26
CA ASP A 73 21.46 -3.06 -3.83
C ASP A 73 21.29 -4.58 -3.54
N ASP A 74 22.20 -5.15 -2.75
CA ASP A 74 21.77 -6.12 -1.74
C ASP A 74 20.76 -5.36 -0.87
N MET A 75 19.51 -5.32 -1.32
CA MET A 75 18.34 -5.03 -0.50
C MET A 75 18.22 -6.20 0.46
N ASP A 76 19.19 -6.29 1.39
CA ASP A 76 18.92 -6.72 2.75
C ASP A 76 17.64 -5.98 3.11
N LEU A 77 16.54 -6.73 3.04
CA LEU A 77 15.27 -6.30 3.58
C LEU A 77 15.52 -6.22 5.08
N ASP A 78 16.13 -5.13 5.51
CA ASP A 78 16.24 -4.75 6.89
C ASP A 78 14.80 -4.65 7.36
N LEU A 79 14.37 -5.74 7.99
CA LEU A 79 13.08 -5.86 8.63
C LEU A 79 12.92 -4.76 9.70
N ASP A 80 14.05 -4.17 10.11
CA ASP A 80 14.20 -3.01 10.96
C ASP A 80 13.80 -1.70 10.25
N ASP A 81 14.01 -1.57 8.94
CA ASP A 81 13.63 -0.38 8.14
C ASP A 81 12.11 -0.36 7.83
N LEU A 82 11.44 -1.53 7.91
CA LEU A 82 9.98 -1.64 7.93
C LEU A 82 9.41 -1.36 9.34
N ALA A 83 10.21 -1.53 10.40
CA ALA A 83 9.83 -1.21 11.78
C ALA A 83 9.88 0.32 12.04
N ASP A 84 10.72 1.06 11.31
CA ASP A 84 10.83 2.53 11.43
C ASP A 84 9.69 3.31 10.75
N LEU A 85 8.90 2.66 9.86
CA LEU A 85 7.79 3.34 9.17
C LEU A 85 6.51 3.50 10.01
N GLY A 86 6.51 3.06 11.27
CA GLY A 86 5.35 3.21 12.13
C GLY A 86 5.55 2.66 13.54
N ASP A 87 6.32 3.40 14.36
CA ASP A 87 6.00 3.60 15.79
C ASP A 87 5.62 2.32 16.56
N LEU A 88 6.46 1.28 16.45
CA LEU A 88 6.28 0.00 17.16
C LEU A 88 7.22 -0.12 18.37
N ASP A 89 7.69 1.00 18.93
CA ASP A 89 8.58 1.08 20.10
C ASP A 89 7.88 0.73 21.43
N GLY A 90 6.68 0.13 21.37
CA GLY A 90 5.86 -0.27 22.52
C GLY A 90 5.68 -1.77 22.73
N LEU A 91 6.23 -2.64 21.87
CA LEU A 91 5.95 -4.07 21.89
C LEU A 91 7.18 -4.98 22.02
N ASP A 92 8.36 -4.43 22.28
CA ASP A 92 9.59 -5.21 22.54
C ASP A 92 9.65 -5.82 23.97
N GLY A 93 8.57 -5.69 24.75
CA GLY A 93 8.47 -6.19 26.12
C GLY A 93 7.87 -7.59 26.29
N LEU A 94 7.55 -8.32 25.21
CA LEU A 94 6.79 -9.58 25.30
C LEU A 94 7.56 -10.86 24.93
N ASP A 95 8.88 -10.90 25.09
CA ASP A 95 9.68 -12.13 24.99
C ASP A 95 9.72 -12.92 26.31
N GLY A 96 8.60 -12.98 27.03
CA GLY A 96 8.61 -13.50 28.40
C GLY A 96 7.28 -13.94 29.01
N MET A 97 6.26 -14.30 28.23
CA MET A 97 5.01 -14.83 28.80
C MET A 97 4.57 -16.14 28.13
N ASP A 98 5.12 -17.24 28.65
CA ASP A 98 4.41 -18.51 28.73
C ASP A 98 3.11 -18.29 29.51
N GLY A 99 2.00 -18.80 28.99
CA GLY A 99 0.76 -18.93 29.76
C GLY A 99 -0.38 -17.97 29.39
N ASN A 100 -1.32 -18.53 28.63
CA ASN A 100 -2.77 -18.42 28.88
C ASN A 100 -3.51 -17.14 28.46
N GLY A 101 -4.29 -17.26 27.37
CA GLY A 101 -5.62 -16.66 27.29
C GLY A 101 -5.89 -15.62 26.20
N SER A 102 -6.23 -16.08 24.99
CA SER A 102 -7.31 -15.49 24.17
C SER A 102 -7.54 -16.40 22.97
N GLY A 103 -8.72 -17.02 22.90
CA GLY A 103 -9.08 -17.95 21.84
C GLY A 103 -9.21 -17.23 20.49
N SER A 104 -8.29 -17.51 19.58
CA SER A 104 -8.54 -17.48 18.15
C SER A 104 -8.52 -18.93 17.64
N GLU A 105 -9.53 -19.30 16.87
CA GLU A 105 -9.72 -20.65 16.30
C GLU A 105 -8.62 -21.02 15.26
N ASP A 106 -7.62 -20.16 15.04
CA ASP A 106 -6.48 -20.38 14.13
C ASP A 106 -5.39 -21.30 14.69
N GLY A 107 -5.46 -21.69 15.96
CA GLY A 107 -4.44 -22.58 16.56
C GLY A 107 -4.37 -23.98 15.94
N LYS A 108 -5.46 -24.45 15.30
CA LYS A 108 -5.52 -25.81 14.72
C LYS A 108 -4.91 -25.93 13.33
N SER A 109 -4.84 -24.84 12.56
CA SER A 109 -4.25 -24.87 11.20
C SER A 109 -2.72 -24.81 11.24
N GLU A 110 -2.14 -24.13 12.24
CA GLU A 110 -0.68 -24.01 12.36
C GLU A 110 0.02 -25.33 12.72
N GLU A 111 -0.61 -26.21 13.49
CA GLU A 111 0.00 -27.50 13.87
C GLU A 111 0.11 -28.49 12.72
N GLU A 112 -0.76 -28.41 11.71
CA GLU A 112 -0.67 -29.27 10.53
C GLU A 112 0.37 -28.76 9.53
N ASP A 113 0.49 -27.44 9.41
CA ASP A 113 1.44 -26.76 8.52
C ASP A 113 2.90 -26.81 8.99
N THR A 114 3.14 -27.11 10.27
CA THR A 114 4.47 -27.09 10.91
C THR A 114 5.02 -28.47 11.24
N LYS A 115 4.26 -29.54 10.97
CA LYS A 115 4.72 -30.92 11.17
C LYS A 115 5.92 -31.23 10.26
N GLY A 116 7.09 -31.41 10.88
CA GLY A 116 8.33 -31.83 10.19
C GLY A 116 9.31 -30.70 9.86
N LEU A 117 9.03 -29.45 10.22
CA LEU A 117 9.93 -28.32 10.02
C LEU A 117 10.83 -28.08 11.25
N SER A 118 12.06 -27.61 11.01
CA SER A 118 12.96 -27.22 12.10
C SER A 118 12.41 -26.00 12.85
N LYS A 119 12.78 -25.82 14.12
CA LYS A 119 12.38 -24.64 14.92
C LYS A 119 12.72 -23.32 14.22
N GLU A 120 13.82 -23.29 13.47
CA GLU A 120 14.25 -22.13 12.69
C GLU A 120 13.32 -21.87 11.50
N GLN A 121 12.94 -22.90 10.76
CA GLN A 121 12.01 -22.78 9.64
C GLN A 121 10.62 -22.30 10.07
N ILE A 122 10.14 -22.76 11.23
CA ILE A 122 8.88 -22.30 11.82
C ILE A 122 8.96 -20.80 12.17
N LYS A 123 10.07 -20.34 12.78
CA LYS A 123 10.28 -18.93 13.10
C LYS A 123 10.31 -18.06 11.85
N GLN A 124 10.98 -18.52 10.78
CA GLN A 124 11.03 -17.80 9.51
C GLN A 124 9.66 -17.71 8.83
N ARG A 125 8.88 -18.80 8.81
CA ARG A 125 7.51 -18.79 8.26
C ARG A 125 6.59 -17.86 9.03
N ARG A 126 6.67 -17.84 10.36
CA ARG A 126 5.92 -16.91 11.21
C ARG A 126 6.29 -15.45 10.95
N LYS A 127 7.59 -15.14 10.83
CA LYS A 127 8.06 -13.80 10.47
C LYS A 127 7.51 -13.35 9.11
N LYS A 128 7.60 -14.22 8.09
CA LYS A 128 7.04 -13.94 6.76
C LYS A 128 5.53 -13.68 6.80
N ARG A 129 4.77 -14.51 7.51
CA ARG A 129 3.31 -14.31 7.63
C ARG A 129 2.98 -12.98 8.31
N ARG A 130 3.64 -12.65 9.42
CA ARG A 130 3.44 -11.37 10.12
C ARG A 130 3.75 -10.18 9.21
N ALA A 131 4.84 -10.24 8.46
CA ALA A 131 5.18 -9.18 7.50
C ALA A 131 4.13 -9.07 6.38
N GLN A 132 3.55 -10.18 5.90
CA GLN A 132 2.44 -10.14 4.95
C GLN A 132 1.18 -9.52 5.55
N GLU A 133 0.82 -9.89 6.79
CA GLU A 133 -0.32 -9.31 7.52
C GLU A 133 -0.15 -7.79 7.71
N VAL A 134 1.04 -7.33 8.11
CA VAL A 134 1.34 -5.89 8.26
C VAL A 134 1.20 -5.16 6.92
N LEU A 135 1.76 -5.71 5.84
CA LEU A 135 1.63 -5.11 4.51
C LEU A 135 0.18 -5.05 4.04
N GLN A 136 -0.61 -6.10 4.28
CA GLN A 136 -2.04 -6.14 3.94
C GLN A 136 -2.82 -5.08 4.71
N ASN A 137 -2.64 -5.01 6.03
CA ASN A 137 -3.28 -4.01 6.88
C ASN A 137 -2.92 -2.58 6.45
N HIS A 138 -1.65 -2.35 6.12
CA HIS A 138 -1.20 -1.04 5.67
C HIS A 138 -1.77 -0.66 4.28
N LEU A 139 -1.86 -1.63 3.37
CA LEU A 139 -2.49 -1.46 2.07
C LEU A 139 -3.98 -1.12 2.21
N GLU A 140 -4.69 -1.80 3.12
CA GLU A 140 -6.09 -1.51 3.42
C GLU A 140 -6.28 -0.10 3.99
N ALA A 141 -5.46 0.30 4.96
CA ALA A 141 -5.48 1.65 5.53
C ALA A 141 -5.25 2.73 4.47
N LEU A 142 -4.34 2.51 3.51
CA LEU A 142 -4.13 3.43 2.40
C LEU A 142 -5.30 3.49 1.42
N LYS A 143 -5.97 2.36 1.17
CA LYS A 143 -7.20 2.33 0.36
C LYS A 143 -8.31 3.13 1.02
N ASP A 144 -8.51 2.99 2.32
CA ASP A 144 -9.50 3.75 3.07
C ASP A 144 -9.19 5.24 3.04
N ARG A 145 -7.92 5.61 3.29
CA ARG A 145 -7.49 7.00 3.19
C ARG A 145 -7.70 7.59 1.80
N GLU A 146 -7.43 6.82 0.74
CA GLU A 146 -7.70 7.26 -0.64
C GLU A 146 -9.20 7.50 -0.87
N ARG A 147 -10.06 6.61 -0.39
CA ARG A 147 -11.52 6.76 -0.50
C ARG A 147 -11.98 8.03 0.19
N ASP A 148 -11.53 8.26 1.42
CA ASP A 148 -11.89 9.45 2.20
C ASP A 148 -11.41 10.74 1.54
N LEU A 149 -10.16 10.78 1.07
CA LEU A 149 -9.62 11.94 0.36
C LEU A 149 -10.37 12.21 -0.94
N SER A 150 -10.75 11.16 -1.68
CA SER A 150 -11.53 11.30 -2.91
C SER A 150 -12.95 11.82 -2.63
N ALA A 151 -13.58 11.35 -1.55
CA ALA A 151 -14.88 11.83 -1.10
C ALA A 151 -14.81 13.29 -0.62
N ALA A 152 -13.79 13.65 0.16
CA ALA A 152 -13.56 15.03 0.60
C ALA A 152 -13.33 15.98 -0.60
N LEU A 153 -12.55 15.56 -1.59
CA LEU A 153 -12.26 16.35 -2.78
C LEU A 153 -13.52 16.59 -3.63
N THR A 154 -14.36 15.55 -3.83
CA THR A 154 -15.63 15.70 -4.56
C THR A 154 -16.61 16.62 -3.82
N GLN A 155 -16.76 16.48 -2.51
CA GLN A 155 -17.59 17.39 -1.70
C GLN A 155 -17.10 18.84 -1.78
N LEU A 156 -15.79 19.04 -1.77
CA LEU A 156 -15.21 20.37 -1.87
C LEU A 156 -15.43 20.97 -3.27
N GLN A 157 -15.35 20.17 -4.32
CA GLN A 157 -15.70 20.59 -5.69
C GLN A 157 -17.18 21.01 -5.78
N ASP A 158 -18.09 20.26 -5.17
CA ASP A 158 -19.51 20.64 -5.09
C ASP A 158 -19.72 21.95 -4.34
N GLN A 159 -18.99 22.19 -3.24
CA GLN A 159 -19.03 23.48 -2.53
C GLN A 159 -18.53 24.62 -3.42
N ARG A 160 -17.45 24.42 -4.17
CA ARG A 160 -16.93 25.42 -5.12
C ARG A 160 -17.92 25.68 -6.26
N ALA A 161 -18.60 24.64 -6.75
CA ALA A 161 -19.64 24.78 -7.77
C ALA A 161 -20.80 25.66 -7.27
N ARG A 162 -21.29 25.41 -6.05
CA ARG A 162 -22.31 26.23 -5.39
C ARG A 162 -21.86 27.70 -5.22
N MET A 163 -20.59 27.93 -4.86
CA MET A 163 -20.06 29.27 -4.64
C MET A 163 -19.78 30.06 -5.93
N ASN A 164 -19.61 29.36 -7.05
CA ASN A 164 -19.30 29.95 -8.36
C ASN A 164 -20.51 29.98 -9.31
N ASN A 165 -21.71 29.63 -8.82
CA ASN A 165 -22.93 29.48 -9.62
C ASN A 165 -22.67 28.63 -10.88
N THR A 166 -22.00 27.50 -10.70
CA THR A 166 -21.69 26.53 -11.75
C THR A 166 -22.48 25.24 -11.47
N VAL A 167 -22.66 24.41 -12.49
CA VAL A 167 -23.30 23.10 -12.36
C VAL A 167 -22.50 22.20 -11.41
N GLY A 168 -23.15 21.58 -10.41
CA GLY A 168 -22.51 20.65 -9.47
C GLY A 168 -23.22 20.54 -8.12
N GLY A 169 -23.28 19.31 -7.56
CA GLY A 169 -23.89 18.99 -6.26
C GLY A 169 -25.42 18.96 -6.21
N THR A 170 -25.94 18.56 -5.04
CA THR A 170 -27.36 18.61 -4.66
C THR A 170 -27.60 19.69 -3.60
N ASN A 171 -28.81 20.22 -3.44
CA ASN A 171 -29.16 21.06 -2.30
C ASN A 171 -29.41 20.19 -1.05
N LYS A 172 -29.68 20.80 0.10
CA LYS A 172 -29.99 20.08 1.33
C LYS A 172 -31.28 19.24 1.24
N GLU A 173 -32.14 19.55 0.27
CA GLU A 173 -33.41 18.86 -0.02
C GLU A 173 -33.24 17.76 -1.09
N GLY A 174 -32.01 17.50 -1.55
CA GLY A 174 -31.70 16.48 -2.57
C GLY A 174 -31.86 16.93 -4.04
N VAL A 175 -32.28 18.16 -4.30
CA VAL A 175 -32.46 18.72 -5.66
C VAL A 175 -31.09 19.04 -6.29
N LYS A 176 -30.84 18.53 -7.50
CA LYS A 176 -29.57 18.74 -8.24
C LYS A 176 -29.44 20.18 -8.74
N PHE A 177 -28.29 20.82 -8.53
CA PHE A 177 -28.00 22.14 -9.10
C PHE A 177 -27.67 22.04 -10.59
N LYS A 178 -28.55 22.57 -11.45
CA LYS A 178 -28.36 22.58 -12.90
C LYS A 178 -28.61 23.97 -13.47
N VAL A 179 -27.52 24.66 -13.80
CA VAL A 179 -27.52 25.91 -14.57
C VAL A 179 -27.48 25.56 -16.05
N ARG A 180 -28.43 26.06 -16.84
CA ARG A 180 -28.51 25.83 -18.30
C ARG A 180 -27.89 26.95 -19.13
N GLU A 181 -27.37 27.98 -18.48
CA GLU A 181 -26.71 29.11 -19.14
C GLU A 181 -25.25 28.79 -19.41
N ARG A 182 -24.76 29.15 -20.61
CA ARG A 182 -23.33 29.10 -20.94
C ARG A 182 -22.60 30.23 -20.23
N LYS A 183 -21.35 29.98 -19.84
CA LYS A 183 -20.44 31.07 -19.44
C LYS A 183 -20.27 31.99 -20.67
N ARG A 184 -20.50 33.29 -20.46
CA ARG A 184 -20.26 34.32 -21.49
C ARG A 184 -18.78 34.61 -21.62
#